data_AF-A0A2M8A0C0-F1
#
_entry.id   AF-A0A2M8A0C0-F1
#
_cell.length_a   1.000
_cell.length_b   1.000
_cell.length_c   1.000
_cell.angle_alpha   90.00
_cell.angle_beta   90.00
_cell.angle_gamma   90.00
#
_symmetry.space_group_name_H-M   'P 1'
#
loop_
_entity.id
_entity.type
_entity.pdbx_description
1 polymer ?
#
loop_
_entity_poly.entity_id
_entity_poly.type
_entity_poly.pdbx_seq_one_letter_code
_entity_poly.pdbx_strand_id
1 'polypeptide(L)'
;MSKTNIILEKNIRFSESAMWHDQKNYYDQKGIEAWDEDVPFYITSNPFIARDYAKLLIAFMQDWISKNPDAKNHPFVILELGAGTGQFSFYVLKHFIEMQKKLKLDEIKVLYVMSDVTSRPFTFWSQQPQLKPFIESGALDFCIFDLYHETKINLHHAKKTIGVAQMHNPMVIIANYLFDSIATDVFTAKDGQLFESLVTVETNQANLKAGKPVDFKKIKIAYHPSAIEKSYYQNEFDTVLLDYANTLADTHFQFPIAGLHALKNLQALSHNQFLLLSSDKGYTNLEELDNCDHPELDYHGSFSVMVNYHAIGEYLKQCDGEYHIQSFRANMVTGIFSSGFAFDELSRFNFAMQHVIDEFSPTDYFLIYEHFLKGYKKSSLEEMASYFNLSNWDPHLFDQVNTYFTSMIEDGDPEAIMYLSQNMSRIAAHFYYLPSASDTLFNIALFYQEVSDFDEAISYYEKSQQYFGESDITLFNMAMCYHHSNRKAEALSCLARALELNSSADDVREWIDIVSKK
;
A
#
# COMPACT_ATOMS: atom_id res chain seq x y z
N MET A 1 -39.98 -17.52 7.89
CA MET A 1 -39.46 -18.34 6.76
C MET A 1 -38.22 -19.06 7.26
N SER A 2 -38.17 -20.39 7.17
CA SER A 2 -37.12 -21.19 7.80
C SER A 2 -35.74 -20.80 7.25
N LYS A 3 -34.82 -20.46 8.14
CA LYS A 3 -33.40 -20.24 7.83
C LYS A 3 -32.78 -21.61 7.54
N THR A 4 -32.96 -22.15 6.33
CA THR A 4 -32.25 -23.36 5.93
C THR A 4 -30.82 -22.95 5.61
N ASN A 5 -29.89 -23.26 6.52
CA ASN A 5 -28.46 -23.21 6.22
C ASN A 5 -28.12 -24.33 5.24
N ILE A 6 -27.21 -24.05 4.33
CA ILE A 6 -26.71 -24.98 3.33
C ILE A 6 -25.21 -25.07 3.54
N ILE A 7 -24.72 -26.30 3.49
CA ILE A 7 -23.29 -26.60 3.47
C ILE A 7 -22.82 -26.45 2.02
N LEU A 8 -21.86 -25.56 1.80
CA LEU A 8 -21.21 -25.34 0.51
C LEU A 8 -20.05 -26.32 0.33
N GLU A 9 -19.24 -26.47 1.38
CA GLU A 9 -18.07 -27.33 1.43
C GLU A 9 -17.99 -27.97 2.81
N LYS A 10 -17.54 -29.22 2.91
CA LYS A 10 -17.58 -29.99 4.16
C LYS A 10 -16.24 -30.67 4.43
N ASN A 11 -15.69 -30.43 5.62
CA ASN A 11 -14.46 -31.04 6.12
C ASN A 11 -13.31 -30.99 5.09
N ILE A 12 -13.08 -29.83 4.50
CA ILE A 12 -11.97 -29.60 3.56
C ILE A 12 -10.83 -28.86 4.24
N ARG A 13 -9.65 -28.85 3.64
CA ARG A 13 -8.57 -27.97 4.08
C ARG A 13 -8.97 -26.52 3.85
N PHE A 14 -8.57 -25.63 4.75
CA PHE A 14 -8.98 -24.22 4.59
C PHE A 14 -8.38 -23.61 3.33
N SER A 15 -7.13 -23.93 2.97
CA SER A 15 -6.49 -23.44 1.75
C SER A 15 -7.14 -23.94 0.45
N GLU A 16 -7.90 -25.04 0.51
CA GLU A 16 -8.60 -25.63 -0.63
C GLU A 16 -10.03 -25.09 -0.80
N SER A 17 -10.51 -24.25 0.13
CA SER A 17 -11.86 -23.70 0.06
C SER A 17 -12.07 -22.80 -1.17
N ALA A 18 -13.24 -22.97 -1.81
CA ALA A 18 -13.70 -22.11 -2.88
C ALA A 18 -13.81 -20.63 -2.48
N MET A 19 -13.84 -20.31 -1.18
CA MET A 19 -13.82 -18.94 -0.67
C MET A 19 -12.61 -18.14 -1.19
N TRP A 20 -11.43 -18.75 -1.29
CA TRP A 20 -10.22 -18.10 -1.82
C TRP A 20 -10.34 -17.79 -3.31
N HIS A 21 -10.96 -18.69 -4.07
CA HIS A 21 -11.25 -18.45 -5.48
C HIS A 21 -12.29 -17.34 -5.67
N ASP A 22 -13.33 -17.31 -4.84
CA ASP A 22 -14.34 -16.26 -4.89
C ASP A 22 -13.79 -14.89 -4.45
N GLN A 23 -12.86 -14.85 -3.48
CA GLN A 23 -12.09 -13.64 -3.14
C GLN A 23 -11.24 -13.16 -4.33
N LYS A 24 -10.49 -14.05 -4.98
CA LYS A 24 -9.71 -13.69 -6.18
C LYS A 24 -10.61 -13.13 -7.30
N ASN A 25 -11.79 -13.73 -7.48
CA ASN A 25 -12.78 -13.23 -8.45
C ASN A 25 -13.35 -11.87 -8.07
N TYR A 26 -13.52 -11.57 -6.78
CA TYR A 26 -13.95 -10.25 -6.32
C TYR A 26 -12.93 -9.18 -6.71
N TYR A 27 -11.63 -9.41 -6.44
CA TYR A 27 -10.56 -8.49 -6.83
C TYR A 27 -10.41 -8.36 -8.35
N ASP A 28 -10.54 -9.45 -9.12
CA ASP A 28 -10.61 -9.35 -10.59
C ASP A 28 -11.79 -8.50 -11.04
N GLN A 29 -12.99 -8.69 -10.48
CA GLN A 29 -14.16 -7.97 -10.94
C GLN A 29 -14.11 -6.48 -10.61
N LYS A 30 -13.72 -6.12 -9.38
CA LYS A 30 -13.62 -4.73 -8.91
C LYS A 30 -12.41 -4.00 -9.49
N GLY A 31 -11.27 -4.68 -9.67
CA GLY A 31 -10.03 -4.04 -10.09
C GLY A 31 -9.65 -2.89 -9.16
N ILE A 32 -9.34 -1.72 -9.73
CA ILE A 32 -8.92 -0.54 -8.97
C ILE A 32 -10.04 0.00 -8.06
N GLU A 33 -11.31 -0.19 -8.43
CA GLU A 33 -12.45 0.28 -7.64
C GLU A 33 -12.55 -0.41 -6.27
N ALA A 34 -11.90 -1.57 -6.07
CA ALA A 34 -11.82 -2.23 -4.76
C ALA A 34 -11.20 -1.32 -3.69
N TRP A 35 -10.22 -0.51 -4.09
CA TRP A 35 -9.46 0.39 -3.21
C TRP A 35 -10.15 1.74 -3.00
N ASP A 36 -11.20 2.03 -3.75
CA ASP A 36 -11.97 3.25 -3.61
C ASP A 36 -13.03 3.12 -2.50
N GLU A 37 -13.77 2.01 -2.52
CA GLU A 37 -14.97 1.86 -1.69
C GLU A 37 -14.80 0.90 -0.52
N ASP A 38 -14.05 -0.20 -0.72
CA ASP A 38 -14.20 -1.40 0.08
C ASP A 38 -12.97 -1.70 0.95
N VAL A 39 -11.75 -1.51 0.42
CA VAL A 39 -10.52 -1.97 1.08
C VAL A 39 -9.64 -0.79 1.53
N PRO A 40 -9.45 -0.58 2.85
CA PRO A 40 -8.57 0.49 3.34
C PRO A 40 -7.11 0.15 3.07
N PHE A 41 -6.35 1.08 2.48
CA PHE A 41 -4.95 0.84 2.09
C PHE A 41 -3.96 1.93 2.53
N TYR A 42 -4.43 3.06 3.09
CA TYR A 42 -3.58 4.18 3.50
C TYR A 42 -2.48 3.80 4.52
N ILE A 43 -2.79 2.90 5.45
CA ILE A 43 -1.85 2.45 6.49
C ILE A 43 -0.58 1.81 5.91
N THR A 44 -0.62 1.27 4.69
CA THR A 44 0.54 0.75 3.96
C THR A 44 0.95 1.60 2.75
N SER A 45 0.09 2.55 2.33
CA SER A 45 0.24 3.31 1.09
C SER A 45 0.31 4.83 1.34
N ASN A 46 1.38 5.29 1.98
CA ASN A 46 1.62 6.70 2.22
C ASN A 46 3.11 7.08 1.97
N PRO A 47 3.42 8.38 1.76
CA PRO A 47 4.77 8.83 1.45
C PRO A 47 5.79 8.56 2.56
N PHE A 48 5.37 8.51 3.83
CA PHE A 48 6.25 8.21 4.95
C PHE A 48 6.85 6.80 4.83
N ILE A 49 5.99 5.78 4.70
CA ILE A 49 6.41 4.38 4.61
C ILE A 49 7.21 4.15 3.33
N ALA A 50 6.74 4.68 2.21
CA ALA A 50 7.41 4.52 0.92
C ALA A 50 8.82 5.13 0.91
N ARG A 51 9.02 6.29 1.56
CA ARG A 51 10.34 6.89 1.74
C ARG A 51 11.25 5.97 2.55
N ASP A 52 10.74 5.37 3.61
CA ASP A 52 11.52 4.53 4.49
C ASP A 52 11.87 3.19 3.84
N TYR A 53 10.97 2.62 3.04
CA TYR A 53 11.30 1.49 2.15
C TYR A 53 12.40 1.88 1.17
N ALA A 54 12.30 3.04 0.51
CA ALA A 54 13.36 3.48 -0.41
C ALA A 54 14.74 3.65 0.28
N LYS A 55 14.80 4.06 1.56
CA LYS A 55 16.05 4.08 2.34
C LYS A 55 16.63 2.68 2.53
N LEU A 56 15.79 1.71 2.91
CA LEU A 56 16.18 0.30 3.05
C LEU A 56 16.74 -0.26 1.75
N LEU A 57 16.05 -0.01 0.63
CA LEU A 57 16.46 -0.49 -0.69
C LEU A 57 17.81 0.08 -1.11
N ILE A 58 18.04 1.38 -0.92
CA ILE A 58 19.33 2.00 -1.23
C ILE A 58 20.45 1.40 -0.36
N ALA A 59 20.22 1.29 0.94
CA ALA A 59 21.22 0.76 1.87
C ALA A 59 21.58 -0.70 1.54
N PHE A 60 20.57 -1.53 1.23
CA PHE A 60 20.75 -2.91 0.75
C PHE A 60 21.60 -2.97 -0.52
N MET A 61 21.22 -2.20 -1.55
CA MET A 61 21.91 -2.23 -2.84
C MET A 61 23.34 -1.71 -2.75
N GLN A 62 23.61 -0.71 -1.89
CA GLN A 62 24.97 -0.21 -1.64
C GLN A 62 25.85 -1.30 -1.01
N ASP A 63 25.37 -1.99 0.02
CA ASP A 63 26.13 -3.07 0.65
C ASP A 63 26.32 -4.24 -0.30
N TRP A 64 25.28 -4.59 -1.06
CA TRP A 64 25.36 -5.68 -2.05
C TRP A 64 26.40 -5.39 -3.14
N ILE A 65 26.41 -4.19 -3.71
CA ILE A 65 27.41 -3.79 -4.72
C ILE A 65 28.81 -3.72 -4.10
N SER A 66 28.93 -3.25 -2.86
CA SER A 66 30.22 -3.20 -2.16
C SER A 66 30.85 -4.59 -2.02
N LYS A 67 30.03 -5.62 -1.84
CA LYS A 67 30.47 -7.02 -1.74
C LYS A 67 30.58 -7.71 -3.10
N ASN A 68 29.72 -7.34 -4.03
CA ASN A 68 29.60 -7.93 -5.37
C ASN A 68 29.72 -6.81 -6.41
N PRO A 69 30.95 -6.34 -6.75
CA PRO A 69 31.13 -5.16 -7.61
C PRO A 69 30.51 -5.27 -9.00
N ASP A 70 30.32 -6.50 -9.51
CA ASP A 70 29.69 -6.77 -10.81
C ASP A 70 28.17 -6.56 -10.78
N ALA A 71 27.54 -6.51 -9.60
CA ALA A 71 26.11 -6.29 -9.43
C ALA A 71 25.61 -4.99 -10.11
N LYS A 72 26.44 -3.94 -10.13
CA LYS A 72 26.15 -2.64 -10.80
C LYS A 72 25.97 -2.74 -12.33
N ASN A 73 26.41 -3.85 -12.92
CA ASN A 73 26.27 -4.08 -14.36
C ASN A 73 24.83 -4.49 -14.74
N HIS A 74 24.03 -4.92 -13.75
CA HIS A 74 22.67 -5.40 -13.92
C HIS A 74 21.70 -4.63 -13.02
N PRO A 75 20.43 -4.48 -13.41
CA PRO A 75 19.43 -3.89 -12.52
C PRO A 75 19.07 -4.85 -11.39
N PHE A 76 18.77 -4.30 -10.21
CA PHE A 76 18.01 -5.01 -9.18
C PHE A 76 16.53 -5.04 -9.60
N VAL A 77 15.93 -6.22 -9.59
CA VAL A 77 14.50 -6.38 -9.87
C VAL A 77 13.74 -6.23 -8.55
N ILE A 78 12.87 -5.22 -8.47
CA ILE A 78 11.94 -5.01 -7.36
C ILE A 78 10.56 -5.48 -7.82
N LEU A 79 10.05 -6.57 -7.27
CA LEU A 79 8.71 -7.08 -7.56
C LEU A 79 7.77 -6.66 -6.44
N GLU A 80 6.84 -5.75 -6.73
CA GLU A 80 5.72 -5.43 -5.83
C GLU A 80 4.55 -6.36 -6.16
N LEU A 81 4.20 -7.20 -5.20
CA LEU A 81 3.12 -8.17 -5.28
C LEU A 81 1.80 -7.51 -4.87
N GLY A 82 0.84 -7.45 -5.79
CA GLY A 82 -0.46 -6.84 -5.53
C GLY A 82 -0.39 -5.31 -5.40
N ALA A 83 0.13 -4.62 -6.42
CA ALA A 83 0.40 -3.18 -6.37
C ALA A 83 -0.85 -2.28 -6.28
N GLY A 84 -2.05 -2.87 -6.35
CA GLY A 84 -3.34 -2.17 -6.20
C GLY A 84 -3.46 -0.94 -7.11
N THR A 85 -3.64 0.23 -6.51
CA THR A 85 -3.75 1.50 -7.26
C THR A 85 -2.43 1.97 -7.89
N GLY A 86 -1.28 1.44 -7.45
CA GLY A 86 0.06 1.89 -7.83
C GLY A 86 0.54 3.16 -7.12
N GLN A 87 -0.25 3.69 -6.19
CA GLN A 87 0.11 4.90 -5.42
C GLN A 87 1.35 4.67 -4.55
N PHE A 88 1.44 3.52 -3.88
CA PHE A 88 2.62 3.17 -3.09
C PHE A 88 3.87 3.04 -3.97
N SER A 89 3.76 2.34 -5.10
CA SER A 89 4.83 2.20 -6.10
C SER A 89 5.35 3.55 -6.59
N PHE A 90 4.44 4.49 -6.86
CA PHE A 90 4.80 5.87 -7.22
C PHE A 90 5.67 6.53 -6.14
N TYR A 91 5.27 6.46 -4.86
CA TYR A 91 6.03 7.06 -3.77
C TYR A 91 7.40 6.42 -3.60
N VAL A 92 7.50 5.08 -3.66
CA VAL A 92 8.77 4.36 -3.51
C VAL A 92 9.72 4.75 -4.64
N LEU A 93 9.27 4.69 -5.90
CA LEU A 93 10.07 5.08 -7.07
C LEU A 93 10.52 6.53 -7.00
N LYS A 94 9.62 7.44 -6.64
CA LYS A 94 9.93 8.86 -6.50
C LYS A 94 11.04 9.09 -5.47
N HIS A 95 10.86 8.56 -4.25
CA HIS A 95 11.85 8.69 -3.19
C HIS A 95 13.16 8.00 -3.50
N PHE A 96 13.12 6.81 -4.09
CA PHE A 96 14.30 6.06 -4.50
C PHE A 96 15.14 6.88 -5.49
N ILE A 97 14.52 7.38 -6.58
CA ILE A 97 15.23 8.14 -7.62
C ILE A 97 15.74 9.48 -7.08
N GLU A 98 14.98 10.17 -6.23
CA GLU A 98 15.44 11.40 -5.59
C GLU A 98 16.66 11.17 -4.70
N MET A 99 16.65 10.11 -3.88
CA MET A 99 17.77 9.76 -3.02
C MET A 99 18.97 9.27 -3.83
N GLN A 100 18.76 8.41 -4.83
CA GLN A 100 19.79 7.96 -5.76
C GLN A 100 20.55 9.13 -6.38
N LYS A 101 19.82 10.14 -6.90
CA LYS A 101 20.42 11.35 -7.49
C LYS A 101 21.15 12.20 -6.46
N LYS A 102 20.54 12.46 -5.29
CA LYS A 102 21.15 13.28 -4.22
C LYS A 102 22.43 12.66 -3.68
N LEU A 103 22.46 11.33 -3.57
CA LEU A 103 23.61 10.57 -3.09
C LEU A 103 24.62 10.21 -4.19
N LYS A 104 24.33 10.56 -5.46
CA LYS A 104 25.17 10.27 -6.64
C LYS A 104 25.43 8.77 -6.84
N LEU A 105 24.36 7.97 -6.76
CA LEU A 105 24.39 6.51 -6.85
C LEU A 105 23.89 6.02 -8.22
N ASP A 106 24.33 6.67 -9.30
CA ASP A 106 23.91 6.34 -10.68
C ASP A 106 24.30 4.90 -11.10
N GLU A 107 25.23 4.28 -10.38
CA GLU A 107 25.61 2.87 -10.54
C GLU A 107 24.54 1.89 -10.06
N ILE A 108 23.66 2.29 -9.14
CA ILE A 108 22.53 1.46 -8.67
C ILE A 108 21.45 1.54 -9.73
N LYS A 109 21.15 0.44 -10.41
CA LYS A 109 20.08 0.37 -11.42
C LYS A 109 18.93 -0.46 -10.86
N VAL A 110 17.70 -0.02 -11.09
CA VAL A 110 16.50 -0.75 -10.66
C VAL A 110 15.53 -0.95 -11.82
N LEU A 111 14.84 -2.09 -11.79
CA LEU A 111 13.62 -2.32 -12.53
C LEU A 111 12.53 -2.64 -11.50
N TYR A 112 11.64 -1.68 -11.29
CA TYR A 112 10.46 -1.85 -10.47
C TYR A 112 9.37 -2.53 -11.31
N VAL A 113 8.78 -3.59 -10.79
CA VAL A 113 7.74 -4.37 -11.46
C VAL A 113 6.52 -4.36 -10.56
N MET A 114 5.50 -3.60 -10.94
CA MET A 114 4.19 -3.67 -10.29
C MET A 114 3.44 -4.89 -10.81
N SER A 115 2.91 -5.70 -9.91
CA SER A 115 2.17 -6.90 -10.31
C SER A 115 0.76 -6.95 -9.75
N ASP A 116 -0.10 -7.65 -10.46
CA ASP A 116 -1.46 -7.99 -10.06
C ASP A 116 -1.77 -9.41 -10.56
N VAL A 117 -2.82 -10.04 -10.05
CA VAL A 117 -3.26 -11.36 -10.55
C VAL A 117 -4.02 -11.27 -11.88
N THR A 118 -4.30 -10.05 -12.36
CA THR A 118 -5.05 -9.73 -13.57
C THR A 118 -4.39 -8.60 -14.35
N SER A 119 -4.74 -8.42 -15.63
CA SER A 119 -4.26 -7.26 -16.41
C SER A 119 -5.13 -6.02 -16.30
N ARG A 120 -6.20 -6.03 -15.47
CA ARG A 120 -7.18 -4.93 -15.44
C ARG A 120 -6.57 -3.60 -15.00
N PRO A 121 -5.68 -3.54 -13.99
CA PRO A 121 -5.07 -2.29 -13.58
C PRO A 121 -4.11 -1.70 -14.63
N PHE A 122 -3.65 -2.47 -15.61
CA PHE A 122 -2.57 -2.05 -16.51
C PHE A 122 -2.93 -0.84 -17.34
N THR A 123 -4.18 -0.73 -17.82
CA THR A 123 -4.65 0.43 -18.58
C THR A 123 -4.55 1.69 -17.73
N PHE A 124 -5.01 1.62 -16.47
CA PHE A 124 -4.91 2.74 -15.55
C PHE A 124 -3.45 3.09 -15.28
N TRP A 125 -2.62 2.15 -14.83
CA TRP A 125 -1.20 2.41 -14.56
C TRP A 125 -0.46 2.99 -15.76
N SER A 126 -0.73 2.50 -16.97
CA SER A 126 -0.11 3.00 -18.20
C SER A 126 -0.53 4.43 -18.58
N GLN A 127 -1.74 4.83 -18.17
CA GLN A 127 -2.29 6.17 -18.44
C GLN A 127 -1.97 7.17 -17.33
N GLN A 128 -1.49 6.70 -16.17
CA GLN A 128 -1.19 7.56 -15.03
C GLN A 128 -0.06 8.55 -15.34
N PRO A 129 -0.32 9.88 -15.33
CA PRO A 129 0.70 10.89 -15.60
C PRO A 129 1.89 10.80 -14.65
N GLN A 130 1.63 10.45 -13.39
CA GLN A 130 2.63 10.31 -12.32
C GLN A 130 3.59 9.15 -12.54
N LEU A 131 3.14 8.05 -13.18
CA LEU A 131 3.96 6.87 -13.44
C LEU A 131 4.72 6.95 -14.77
N LYS A 132 4.20 7.74 -15.72
CA LYS A 132 4.74 7.86 -17.08
C LYS A 132 6.26 8.11 -17.14
N PRO A 133 6.88 9.00 -16.34
CA PRO A 133 8.33 9.20 -16.39
C PRO A 133 9.13 7.94 -16.07
N PHE A 134 8.64 7.08 -15.18
CA PHE A 134 9.32 5.84 -14.79
C PHE A 134 9.16 4.73 -15.84
N ILE A 135 7.99 4.69 -16.50
CA ILE A 135 7.71 3.76 -17.60
C ILE A 135 8.59 4.11 -18.80
N GLU A 136 8.66 5.39 -19.17
CA GLU A 136 9.44 5.88 -20.31
C GLU A 136 10.95 5.70 -20.10
N SER A 137 11.45 5.84 -18.86
CA SER A 137 12.85 5.57 -18.53
C SER A 137 13.18 4.08 -18.44
N GLY A 138 12.18 3.19 -18.47
CA GLY A 138 12.34 1.76 -18.25
C GLY A 138 12.65 1.38 -16.80
N ALA A 139 12.43 2.29 -15.85
CA ALA A 139 12.58 2.02 -14.41
C ALA A 139 11.35 1.32 -13.81
N LEU A 140 10.21 1.41 -14.49
CA LEU A 140 8.94 0.78 -14.11
C LEU A 140 8.37 -0.05 -15.27
N ASP A 141 7.90 -1.25 -14.95
CA ASP A 141 7.12 -2.12 -15.83
C ASP A 141 6.05 -2.87 -15.02
N PHE A 142 5.17 -3.62 -15.68
CA PHE A 142 4.05 -4.32 -15.06
C PHE A 142 4.05 -5.80 -15.42
N CYS A 143 3.52 -6.67 -14.57
CA CYS A 143 3.31 -8.07 -14.93
C CYS A 143 2.03 -8.65 -14.29
N ILE A 144 1.53 -9.74 -14.89
CA ILE A 144 0.61 -10.62 -14.17
C ILE A 144 1.47 -11.54 -13.33
N PHE A 145 1.20 -11.64 -12.03
CA PHE A 145 1.90 -12.55 -11.13
C PHE A 145 0.92 -13.31 -10.24
N ASP A 146 0.67 -14.57 -10.57
CA ASP A 146 -0.15 -15.48 -9.76
C ASP A 146 0.75 -16.25 -8.79
N LEU A 147 0.66 -15.93 -7.50
CA LEU A 147 1.51 -16.48 -6.43
C LEU A 147 1.52 -18.02 -6.37
N TYR A 148 0.46 -18.65 -6.84
CA TYR A 148 0.29 -20.10 -6.82
C TYR A 148 1.03 -20.83 -7.96
N HIS A 149 1.31 -20.16 -9.08
CA HIS A 149 1.72 -20.84 -10.32
C HIS A 149 2.88 -20.17 -11.07
N GLU A 150 3.11 -18.87 -10.89
CA GLU A 150 4.11 -18.16 -11.70
C GLU A 150 5.54 -18.46 -11.26
N THR A 151 6.39 -18.68 -12.25
CA THR A 151 7.81 -19.05 -12.07
C THR A 151 8.76 -18.11 -12.83
N LYS A 152 8.20 -17.09 -13.49
CA LYS A 152 8.92 -16.10 -14.30
C LYS A 152 8.13 -14.79 -14.32
N ILE A 153 8.81 -13.69 -14.62
CA ILE A 153 8.18 -12.37 -14.74
C ILE A 153 8.06 -12.03 -16.22
N ASN A 154 6.83 -11.95 -16.74
CA ASN A 154 6.56 -11.52 -18.11
C ASN A 154 6.19 -10.04 -18.12
N LEU A 155 7.14 -9.19 -18.50
CA LEU A 155 6.98 -7.74 -18.51
C LEU A 155 6.00 -7.30 -19.60
N HIS A 156 4.99 -6.54 -19.19
CA HIS A 156 3.91 -6.10 -20.03
C HIS A 156 4.35 -5.00 -21.00
N HIS A 157 5.05 -3.98 -20.54
CA HIS A 157 5.42 -2.83 -21.37
C HIS A 157 6.64 -3.15 -22.25
N ALA A 158 7.73 -3.63 -21.65
CA ALA A 158 8.96 -3.97 -22.39
C ALA A 158 8.85 -5.22 -23.28
N LYS A 159 7.79 -6.04 -23.10
CA LYS A 159 7.58 -7.32 -23.80
C LYS A 159 8.77 -8.27 -23.67
N LYS A 160 9.36 -8.33 -22.47
CA LYS A 160 10.50 -9.21 -22.13
C LYS A 160 10.11 -10.17 -21.01
N THR A 161 10.80 -11.30 -20.94
CA THR A 161 10.67 -12.24 -19.83
C THR A 161 11.93 -12.22 -18.99
N ILE A 162 11.76 -12.10 -17.67
CA ILE A 162 12.81 -12.31 -16.68
C ILE A 162 12.61 -13.71 -16.10
N GLY A 163 13.46 -14.65 -16.52
CA GLY A 163 13.61 -15.94 -15.87
C GLY A 163 14.90 -15.98 -15.05
N VAL A 164 15.21 -17.17 -14.53
CA VAL A 164 16.43 -17.46 -13.74
C VAL A 164 17.71 -16.93 -14.42
N ALA A 165 17.83 -17.10 -15.74
CA ALA A 165 19.02 -16.67 -16.48
C ALA A 165 19.19 -15.14 -16.59
N GLN A 166 18.13 -14.36 -16.34
CA GLN A 166 18.16 -12.90 -16.35
C GLN A 166 18.24 -12.30 -14.93
N MET A 167 18.14 -13.14 -13.90
CA MET A 167 18.26 -12.70 -12.50
C MET A 167 19.72 -12.75 -12.08
N HIS A 168 20.38 -11.58 -12.04
CA HIS A 168 21.80 -11.46 -11.72
C HIS A 168 22.06 -10.93 -10.31
N ASN A 169 21.18 -10.06 -9.82
CA ASN A 169 21.21 -9.52 -8.46
C ASN A 169 20.09 -10.18 -7.64
N PRO A 170 20.17 -10.15 -6.30
CA PRO A 170 19.06 -10.55 -5.46
C PRO A 170 17.79 -9.81 -5.84
N MET A 171 16.68 -10.54 -5.86
CA MET A 171 15.38 -9.93 -6.04
C MET A 171 15.00 -9.16 -4.78
N VAL A 172 14.34 -8.03 -4.95
CA VAL A 172 13.61 -7.38 -3.87
C VAL A 172 12.13 -7.67 -4.08
N ILE A 173 11.44 -8.11 -3.04
CA ILE A 173 10.00 -8.39 -3.04
C ILE A 173 9.35 -7.43 -2.06
N ILE A 174 8.28 -6.77 -2.49
CA ILE A 174 7.42 -5.97 -1.61
C ILE A 174 6.02 -6.60 -1.61
N ALA A 175 5.50 -6.93 -0.43
CA ALA A 175 4.24 -7.64 -0.24
C ALA A 175 3.41 -6.98 0.89
N ASN A 176 2.98 -5.74 0.69
CA ASN A 176 2.13 -5.05 1.66
C ASN A 176 0.66 -5.44 1.44
N TYR A 177 -0.08 -5.78 2.50
CA TYR A 177 -1.50 -6.19 2.45
C TYR A 177 -1.75 -7.26 1.38
N LEU A 178 -0.94 -8.31 1.44
CA LEU A 178 -0.95 -9.40 0.47
C LEU A 178 -1.13 -10.74 1.16
N PHE A 179 -0.31 -11.01 2.19
CA PHE A 179 -0.32 -12.32 2.84
C PHE A 179 -1.60 -12.53 3.66
N ASP A 180 -2.28 -11.45 4.09
CA ASP A 180 -3.61 -11.51 4.70
C ASP A 180 -4.74 -11.88 3.73
N SER A 181 -4.43 -11.89 2.43
CA SER A 181 -5.39 -12.05 1.32
C SER A 181 -5.05 -13.26 0.44
N ILE A 182 -4.36 -14.26 1.00
CA ILE A 182 -4.05 -15.53 0.31
C ILE A 182 -4.29 -16.74 1.20
N ALA A 183 -4.37 -17.90 0.57
CA ALA A 183 -4.83 -19.12 1.20
C ALA A 183 -3.91 -19.62 2.35
N THR A 184 -4.54 -19.93 3.48
CA THR A 184 -3.91 -20.50 4.67
C THR A 184 -4.59 -21.80 5.08
N ASP A 185 -3.86 -22.71 5.71
CA ASP A 185 -4.46 -23.82 6.45
C ASP A 185 -4.61 -23.46 7.93
N VAL A 186 -5.51 -24.15 8.64
CA VAL A 186 -5.74 -23.94 10.08
C VAL A 186 -5.35 -25.18 10.83
N PHE A 187 -4.61 -25.00 11.92
CA PHE A 187 -4.17 -26.09 12.79
C PHE A 187 -4.53 -25.79 14.24
N THR A 188 -4.54 -26.86 15.03
CA THR A 188 -4.68 -26.83 16.48
C THR A 188 -3.49 -27.53 17.09
N ALA A 189 -2.79 -26.87 18.02
CA ALA A 189 -1.78 -27.48 18.87
C ALA A 189 -2.38 -27.73 20.25
N LYS A 190 -2.45 -28.99 20.68
CA LYS A 190 -3.05 -29.38 21.97
C LYS A 190 -2.36 -30.62 22.52
N ASP A 191 -1.98 -30.58 23.79
CA ASP A 191 -1.37 -31.70 24.53
C ASP A 191 -0.14 -32.31 23.82
N GLY A 192 0.70 -31.46 23.21
CA GLY A 192 1.89 -31.90 22.48
C GLY A 192 1.60 -32.54 21.11
N GLN A 193 0.37 -32.42 20.62
CA GLN A 193 -0.09 -32.98 19.35
C GLN A 193 -0.64 -31.89 18.45
N LEU A 194 -0.54 -32.12 17.14
CA LEU A 194 -1.13 -31.25 16.14
C LEU A 194 -2.35 -31.92 15.51
N PHE A 195 -3.33 -31.08 15.20
CA PHE A 195 -4.52 -31.44 14.45
C PHE A 195 -4.68 -30.42 13.33
N GLU A 196 -4.98 -30.88 12.13
CA GLU A 196 -5.53 -30.03 11.10
C GLU A 196 -6.97 -29.67 11.50
N SER A 197 -7.32 -28.39 11.46
CA SER A 197 -8.68 -27.91 11.65
C SER A 197 -9.39 -27.82 10.30
N LEU A 198 -9.95 -28.94 9.84
CA LEU A 198 -10.73 -28.99 8.61
C LEU A 198 -11.96 -28.09 8.72
N VAL A 199 -12.32 -27.41 7.63
CA VAL A 199 -13.42 -26.44 7.61
C VAL A 199 -14.67 -26.99 6.94
N THR A 200 -15.82 -26.65 7.50
CA THR A 200 -17.13 -26.76 6.85
C THR A 200 -17.67 -25.35 6.65
N VAL A 201 -17.91 -24.98 5.39
CA VAL A 201 -18.37 -23.65 5.00
C VAL A 201 -19.87 -23.70 4.77
N GLU A 202 -20.61 -22.87 5.50
CA GLU A 202 -22.06 -22.82 5.45
C GLU A 202 -22.58 -21.40 5.21
N THR A 203 -23.73 -21.30 4.55
CA THR A 203 -24.43 -20.03 4.37
C THR A 203 -25.94 -20.21 4.33
N ASN A 204 -26.69 -19.12 4.43
CA ASN A 204 -28.14 -19.19 4.25
C ASN A 204 -28.49 -19.31 2.76
N GLN A 205 -29.52 -20.09 2.40
CA GLN A 205 -30.03 -20.19 1.02
C GLN A 205 -30.26 -18.82 0.35
N ALA A 206 -30.72 -17.83 1.11
CA ALA A 206 -30.99 -16.48 0.60
C ALA A 206 -29.72 -15.67 0.28
N ASN A 207 -28.55 -16.11 0.76
CA ASN A 207 -27.25 -15.50 0.45
C ASN A 207 -26.61 -16.08 -0.82
N LEU A 208 -27.32 -16.95 -1.55
CA LEU A 208 -26.80 -17.54 -2.78
C LEU A 208 -27.39 -16.88 -4.01
N LYS A 209 -26.52 -16.53 -4.97
CA LYS A 209 -26.89 -16.15 -6.33
C LYS A 209 -26.11 -17.02 -7.31
N ALA A 210 -26.82 -17.73 -8.18
CA ALA A 210 -26.23 -18.71 -9.10
C ALA A 210 -25.31 -19.74 -8.38
N GLY A 211 -25.67 -20.14 -7.16
CA GLY A 211 -24.92 -21.11 -6.36
C GLY A 211 -23.70 -20.56 -5.62
N LYS A 212 -23.38 -19.27 -5.75
CA LYS A 212 -22.26 -18.63 -5.06
C LYS A 212 -22.72 -17.68 -3.95
N PRO A 213 -21.98 -17.55 -2.83
CA PRO A 213 -22.22 -16.53 -1.83
C PRO A 213 -22.16 -15.12 -2.43
N VAL A 214 -23.11 -14.25 -2.06
CA VAL A 214 -23.07 -12.82 -2.47
C VAL A 214 -22.55 -11.90 -1.37
N ASP A 215 -22.59 -12.34 -0.11
CA ASP A 215 -22.12 -11.59 1.05
C ASP A 215 -21.29 -12.50 1.93
N PHE A 216 -19.98 -12.27 1.95
CA PHE A 216 -19.02 -13.04 2.75
C PHE A 216 -19.32 -12.95 4.26
N LYS A 217 -19.88 -11.84 4.76
CA LYS A 217 -20.22 -11.67 6.20
C LYS A 217 -21.31 -12.64 6.68
N LYS A 218 -22.05 -13.25 5.76
CA LYS A 218 -23.11 -14.23 6.06
C LYS A 218 -22.62 -15.67 5.97
N ILE A 219 -21.36 -15.89 5.62
CA ILE A 219 -20.71 -17.21 5.65
C ILE A 219 -20.37 -17.56 7.09
N LYS A 220 -20.50 -18.84 7.43
CA LYS A 220 -20.08 -19.41 8.70
C LYS A 220 -19.08 -20.52 8.44
N ILE A 221 -18.03 -20.56 9.25
CA ILE A 221 -17.01 -21.60 9.21
C ILE A 221 -17.11 -22.40 10.49
N ALA A 222 -17.30 -23.71 10.35
CA ALA A 222 -17.17 -24.66 11.45
C ALA A 222 -15.86 -25.43 11.29
N TYR A 223 -15.14 -25.62 12.40
CA TYR A 223 -13.84 -26.28 12.43
C TYR A 223 -13.94 -27.68 13.02
N HIS A 224 -13.23 -28.62 12.40
CA HIS A 224 -13.27 -30.04 12.74
C HIS A 224 -11.83 -30.57 12.84
N PRO A 225 -11.35 -30.90 14.04
CA PRO A 225 -9.98 -31.38 14.22
C PRO A 225 -9.80 -32.76 13.59
N SER A 226 -8.71 -32.92 12.86
CA SER A 226 -8.22 -34.17 12.29
C SER A 226 -6.75 -34.33 12.68
N ALA A 227 -6.41 -35.41 13.39
CA ALA A 227 -5.05 -35.65 13.84
C ALA A 227 -4.09 -35.72 12.65
N ILE A 228 -2.93 -35.05 12.77
CA ILE A 228 -1.87 -35.16 11.76
C ILE A 228 -0.83 -36.19 12.20
N GLU A 229 -0.25 -36.90 11.23
CA GLU A 229 0.85 -37.82 11.48
C GLU A 229 2.19 -37.08 11.56
N LYS A 230 3.31 -37.82 11.54
CA LYS A 230 4.68 -37.25 11.63
C LYS A 230 5.10 -36.38 10.44
N SER A 231 4.33 -36.34 9.36
CA SER A 231 4.55 -35.51 8.17
C SER A 231 3.20 -35.15 7.58
N TYR A 232 3.05 -33.92 7.09
CA TYR A 232 1.79 -33.40 6.60
C TYR A 232 1.90 -32.93 5.13
N TYR A 233 2.72 -31.91 4.86
CA TYR A 233 2.94 -31.38 3.51
C TYR A 233 3.98 -32.17 2.71
N GLN A 234 4.75 -33.06 3.36
CA GLN A 234 5.79 -33.89 2.74
C GLN A 234 6.91 -33.07 2.10
N ASN A 235 7.21 -31.91 2.67
CA ASN A 235 8.25 -30.99 2.21
C ASN A 235 8.85 -30.22 3.40
N GLU A 236 9.74 -29.28 3.12
CA GLU A 236 10.49 -28.53 4.14
C GLU A 236 9.61 -27.66 5.07
N PHE A 237 8.35 -27.38 4.71
CA PHE A 237 7.42 -26.65 5.58
C PHE A 237 7.00 -27.47 6.81
N ASP A 238 7.07 -28.81 6.72
CA ASP A 238 6.78 -29.69 7.86
C ASP A 238 7.72 -29.42 9.05
N THR A 239 8.95 -28.95 8.82
CA THR A 239 9.87 -28.60 9.92
C THR A 239 9.27 -27.53 10.83
N VAL A 240 8.75 -26.45 10.25
CA VAL A 240 8.13 -25.35 11.02
C VAL A 240 6.81 -25.80 11.63
N LEU A 241 5.95 -26.43 10.83
CA LEU A 241 4.64 -26.87 11.28
C LEU A 241 4.74 -27.83 12.48
N LEU A 242 5.60 -28.84 12.40
CA LEU A 242 5.71 -29.87 13.43
C LEU A 242 6.41 -29.37 14.69
N ASP A 243 7.23 -28.33 14.60
CA ASP A 243 7.84 -27.71 15.78
C ASP A 243 6.76 -27.10 16.70
N TYR A 244 5.71 -26.51 16.12
CA TYR A 244 4.57 -25.96 16.86
C TYR A 244 3.83 -26.97 17.73
N ALA A 245 3.94 -28.27 17.46
CA ALA A 245 3.40 -29.29 18.36
C ALA A 245 4.02 -29.22 19.75
N ASN A 246 5.30 -28.81 19.83
CA ASN A 246 6.10 -28.82 21.05
C ASN A 246 6.26 -27.44 21.66
N THR A 247 6.08 -26.38 20.87
CA THR A 247 6.35 -25.00 21.30
C THR A 247 5.11 -24.19 21.61
N LEU A 248 3.94 -24.52 21.04
CA LEU A 248 2.68 -23.80 21.30
C LEU A 248 1.80 -24.48 22.35
N ALA A 249 1.09 -23.68 23.15
CA ALA A 249 0.22 -24.12 24.23
C ALA A 249 -1.27 -23.90 23.92
N ASP A 250 -2.02 -25.00 23.79
CA ASP A 250 -3.49 -25.08 23.63
C ASP A 250 -4.08 -23.96 22.76
N THR A 251 -3.79 -24.01 21.45
CA THR A 251 -4.05 -22.89 20.55
C THR A 251 -4.53 -23.35 19.16
N HIS A 252 -5.17 -22.43 18.45
CA HIS A 252 -5.48 -22.52 17.04
C HIS A 252 -4.68 -21.46 16.25
N PHE A 253 -4.09 -21.85 15.13
CA PHE A 253 -3.28 -20.93 14.33
C PHE A 253 -3.47 -21.16 12.84
N GLN A 254 -3.24 -20.09 12.07
CA GLN A 254 -3.15 -20.15 10.61
C GLN A 254 -1.70 -20.46 10.20
N PHE A 255 -1.53 -21.39 9.28
CA PHE A 255 -0.25 -21.72 8.66
C PHE A 255 -0.22 -21.16 7.23
N PRO A 256 0.77 -20.33 6.85
CA PRO A 256 0.72 -19.49 5.66
C PRO A 256 1.12 -20.25 4.39
N ILE A 257 0.48 -21.39 4.13
CA ILE A 257 0.93 -22.37 3.13
C ILE A 257 1.06 -21.80 1.71
N ALA A 258 0.11 -20.98 1.24
CA ALA A 258 0.22 -20.36 -0.07
C ALA A 258 1.39 -19.36 -0.15
N GLY A 259 1.62 -18.62 0.93
CA GLY A 259 2.74 -17.69 1.05
C GLY A 259 4.08 -18.42 1.01
N LEU A 260 4.22 -19.52 1.76
CA LEU A 260 5.44 -20.34 1.74
C LEU A 260 5.72 -20.94 0.36
N HIS A 261 4.69 -21.45 -0.32
CA HIS A 261 4.84 -21.92 -1.71
C HIS A 261 5.26 -20.81 -2.68
N ALA A 262 4.67 -19.61 -2.55
CA ALA A 262 5.02 -18.47 -3.39
C ALA A 262 6.48 -18.04 -3.16
N LEU A 263 6.92 -17.97 -1.89
CA LEU A 263 8.30 -17.66 -1.55
C LEU A 263 9.27 -18.71 -2.11
N LYS A 264 8.94 -20.00 -2.03
CA LYS A 264 9.73 -21.08 -2.64
C LYS A 264 9.87 -20.93 -4.16
N ASN A 265 8.80 -20.55 -4.85
CA ASN A 265 8.84 -20.27 -6.30
C ASN A 265 9.73 -19.06 -6.61
N LEU A 266 9.66 -18.01 -5.77
CA LEU A 266 10.50 -16.82 -5.89
C LEU A 266 11.97 -17.12 -5.57
N GLN A 267 12.28 -18.01 -4.62
CA GLN A 267 13.64 -18.53 -4.40
C GLN A 267 14.17 -19.20 -5.67
N ALA A 268 13.38 -20.07 -6.30
CA ALA A 268 13.79 -20.74 -7.53
C ALA A 268 14.08 -19.75 -8.67
N LEU A 269 13.30 -18.67 -8.78
CA LEU A 269 13.51 -17.61 -9.77
C LEU A 269 14.73 -16.73 -9.46
N SER A 270 15.09 -16.59 -8.19
CA SER A 270 16.09 -15.63 -7.69
C SER A 270 17.42 -16.24 -7.26
N HIS A 271 17.74 -17.47 -7.68
CA HIS A 271 18.93 -18.21 -7.24
C HIS A 271 19.02 -18.30 -5.71
N ASN A 272 17.87 -18.50 -5.07
CA ASN A 272 17.69 -18.52 -3.62
C ASN A 272 17.97 -17.18 -2.92
N GLN A 273 18.19 -16.08 -3.65
CA GLN A 273 18.59 -14.79 -3.11
C GLN A 273 17.52 -13.73 -3.30
N PHE A 274 16.80 -13.41 -2.23
CA PHE A 274 15.89 -12.27 -2.21
C PHE A 274 15.87 -11.55 -0.87
N LEU A 275 15.45 -10.28 -0.92
CA LEU A 275 14.98 -9.50 0.22
C LEU A 275 13.46 -9.34 0.13
N LEU A 276 12.73 -9.61 1.19
CA LEU A 276 11.28 -9.43 1.30
C LEU A 276 10.98 -8.32 2.32
N LEU A 277 10.17 -7.35 1.90
CA LEU A 277 9.55 -6.34 2.76
C LEU A 277 8.05 -6.59 2.76
N SER A 278 7.46 -6.72 3.95
CA SER A 278 6.04 -7.04 4.11
C SER A 278 5.44 -6.26 5.26
N SER A 279 4.32 -5.59 5.01
CA SER A 279 3.49 -4.94 6.03
C SER A 279 2.08 -5.50 5.98
N ASP A 280 1.64 -6.14 7.06
CA ASP A 280 0.33 -6.80 7.11
C ASP A 280 -0.16 -6.97 8.56
N LYS A 281 -1.42 -7.36 8.75
CA LYS A 281 -1.87 -7.80 10.08
C LYS A 281 -1.34 -9.19 10.34
N GLY A 282 -0.80 -9.45 11.53
CA GLY A 282 -0.26 -10.77 11.80
C GLY A 282 0.31 -10.98 13.19
N TYR A 283 0.66 -12.24 13.45
CA TYR A 283 1.36 -12.71 14.64
C TYR A 283 2.84 -12.89 14.35
N THR A 284 3.68 -12.45 15.27
CA THR A 284 5.13 -12.26 15.04
C THR A 284 6.02 -13.20 15.83
N ASN A 285 5.49 -13.75 16.94
CA ASN A 285 6.23 -14.58 17.89
C ASN A 285 5.33 -15.70 18.44
N LEU A 286 5.92 -16.64 19.18
CA LEU A 286 5.21 -17.78 19.76
C LEU A 286 4.21 -17.34 20.83
N GLU A 287 4.55 -16.34 21.64
CA GLU A 287 3.67 -15.83 22.70
C GLU A 287 2.35 -15.26 22.16
N GLU A 288 2.39 -14.64 20.99
CA GLU A 288 1.22 -14.14 20.27
C GLU A 288 0.39 -15.26 19.63
N LEU A 289 0.98 -16.43 19.38
CA LEU A 289 0.30 -17.60 18.82
C LEU A 289 -0.26 -18.53 19.89
N ASP A 290 0.05 -18.33 21.17
CA ASP A 290 -0.45 -19.15 22.28
C ASP A 290 -1.90 -18.81 22.66
N ASN A 291 -2.65 -19.83 23.09
CA ASN A 291 -4.04 -19.69 23.58
C ASN A 291 -4.99 -18.93 22.65
N CYS A 292 -4.78 -18.97 21.34
CA CYS A 292 -5.65 -18.33 20.36
C CYS A 292 -6.90 -19.18 20.12
N ASP A 293 -8.05 -18.51 19.99
CA ASP A 293 -9.28 -19.09 19.47
C ASP A 293 -9.14 -19.42 17.97
N HIS A 294 -10.10 -20.18 17.42
CA HIS A 294 -10.14 -20.43 15.99
C HIS A 294 -10.14 -19.11 15.19
N PRO A 295 -9.49 -19.06 14.01
CA PRO A 295 -9.34 -17.82 13.27
C PRO A 295 -10.68 -17.16 12.92
N GLU A 296 -10.75 -15.86 13.16
CA GLU A 296 -11.81 -15.00 12.67
C GLU A 296 -11.38 -14.35 11.34
N LEU A 297 -12.36 -14.06 10.47
CA LEU A 297 -12.12 -13.38 9.20
C LEU A 297 -12.59 -11.93 9.29
N ASP A 298 -11.76 -11.00 8.84
CA ASP A 298 -12.10 -9.59 8.73
C ASP A 298 -12.77 -9.31 7.38
N TYR A 299 -14.01 -8.79 7.36
CA TYR A 299 -14.78 -8.65 6.11
C TYR A 299 -14.92 -7.19 5.62
N HIS A 300 -14.49 -6.93 4.39
CA HIS A 300 -14.42 -5.60 3.75
C HIS A 300 -14.64 -5.69 2.22
N GLY A 301 -15.88 -5.99 1.79
CA GLY A 301 -16.20 -6.36 0.40
C GLY A 301 -15.74 -7.79 0.04
N SER A 302 -14.53 -8.15 0.49
CA SER A 302 -13.93 -9.48 0.55
C SER A 302 -13.73 -9.92 2.02
N PHE A 303 -12.70 -10.72 2.30
CA PHE A 303 -12.21 -11.04 3.64
C PHE A 303 -10.68 -11.02 3.72
N SER A 304 -10.11 -10.89 4.92
CA SER A 304 -8.68 -11.11 5.18
C SER A 304 -8.45 -11.91 6.48
N VAL A 305 -7.21 -12.39 6.66
CA VAL A 305 -6.77 -13.28 7.74
C VAL A 305 -5.55 -12.72 8.49
N MET A 306 -5.21 -13.30 9.65
CA MET A 306 -3.99 -12.92 10.36
C MET A 306 -2.78 -13.67 9.79
N VAL A 307 -1.76 -12.94 9.37
CA VAL A 307 -0.53 -13.53 8.82
C VAL A 307 0.30 -14.13 9.95
N ASN A 308 0.75 -15.39 9.79
CA ASN A 308 1.72 -15.99 10.69
C ASN A 308 3.15 -15.66 10.23
N TYR A 309 3.62 -14.46 10.59
CA TYR A 309 4.96 -14.00 10.23
C TYR A 309 6.07 -14.81 10.90
N HIS A 310 5.80 -15.38 12.07
CA HIS A 310 6.73 -16.30 12.72
C HIS A 310 7.04 -17.51 11.82
N ALA A 311 6.01 -18.14 11.24
CA ALA A 311 6.20 -19.28 10.34
C ALA A 311 6.97 -18.92 9.07
N ILE A 312 6.71 -17.74 8.48
CA ILE A 312 7.45 -17.22 7.32
C ILE A 312 8.94 -17.04 7.69
N GLY A 313 9.21 -16.42 8.84
CA GLY A 313 10.56 -16.19 9.33
C GLY A 313 11.33 -17.48 9.59
N GLU A 314 10.73 -18.43 10.32
CA GLU A 314 11.36 -19.72 10.64
C GLU A 314 11.60 -20.58 9.39
N TYR A 315 10.74 -20.47 8.37
CA TYR A 315 11.00 -21.10 7.08
C TYR A 315 12.21 -20.47 6.38
N LEU A 316 12.30 -19.14 6.34
CA LEU A 316 13.40 -18.45 5.66
C LEU A 316 14.74 -18.60 6.37
N LYS A 317 14.75 -18.78 7.70
CA LYS A 317 15.95 -19.20 8.45
C LYS A 317 16.51 -20.54 7.97
N GLN A 318 15.64 -21.48 7.57
CA GLN A 318 16.08 -22.76 6.99
C GLN A 318 16.66 -22.62 5.58
N CYS A 319 16.50 -21.45 4.95
CA CYS A 319 16.91 -21.14 3.59
C CYS A 319 18.14 -20.22 3.54
N ASP A 320 19.01 -20.31 4.54
CA ASP A 320 20.19 -19.43 4.72
C ASP A 320 19.83 -17.94 4.78
N GLY A 321 18.61 -17.64 5.24
CA GLY A 321 18.08 -16.30 5.41
C GLY A 321 17.96 -15.88 6.87
N GLU A 322 17.55 -14.63 7.07
CA GLU A 322 17.25 -14.03 8.37
C GLU A 322 15.93 -13.26 8.28
N TYR A 323 15.38 -12.91 9.44
CA TYR A 323 14.24 -12.00 9.49
C TYR A 323 14.32 -11.09 10.70
N HIS A 324 13.81 -9.88 10.51
CA HIS A 324 13.71 -8.83 11.51
C HIS A 324 12.31 -8.26 11.45
N ILE A 325 11.55 -8.45 12.52
CA ILE A 325 10.16 -8.00 12.61
C ILE A 325 10.09 -6.90 13.66
N GLN A 326 9.32 -5.87 13.33
CA GLN A 326 9.00 -4.77 14.21
C GLN A 326 8.55 -5.24 15.60
N SER A 327 9.07 -4.59 16.65
CA SER A 327 8.57 -4.79 18.02
C SER A 327 7.09 -4.44 18.15
N PHE A 328 6.38 -5.07 19.10
CA PHE A 328 4.92 -4.96 19.23
C PHE A 328 4.39 -3.52 19.10
N ARG A 329 3.46 -3.34 18.16
CA ARG A 329 2.57 -2.19 17.97
C ARG A 329 1.20 -2.72 17.54
N ALA A 330 0.12 -2.03 17.94
CA ALA A 330 -1.22 -2.42 17.52
C ALA A 330 -1.43 -2.17 16.01
N ASN A 331 -2.43 -2.84 15.42
CA ASN A 331 -2.91 -2.70 14.03
C ASN A 331 -2.12 -3.42 12.94
N MET A 332 -0.82 -3.17 12.79
CA MET A 332 -0.04 -3.67 11.64
C MET A 332 1.38 -4.04 12.05
N VAL A 333 1.88 -5.12 11.44
CA VAL A 333 3.26 -5.60 11.55
C VAL A 333 4.01 -5.27 10.28
N THR A 334 5.23 -4.74 10.41
CA THR A 334 6.19 -4.67 9.30
C THR A 334 7.37 -5.59 9.58
N GLY A 335 7.70 -6.44 8.61
CA GLY A 335 8.81 -7.38 8.68
C GLY A 335 9.72 -7.30 7.46
N ILE A 336 11.00 -7.53 7.71
CA ILE A 336 12.05 -7.68 6.71
C ILE A 336 12.58 -9.10 6.78
N PHE A 337 12.67 -9.78 5.64
CA PHE A 337 13.11 -11.17 5.56
C PHE A 337 14.11 -11.32 4.41
N SER A 338 15.06 -12.24 4.53
CA SER A 338 15.97 -12.62 3.44
C SER A 338 15.90 -14.10 3.14
N SER A 339 16.41 -14.45 1.97
CA SER A 339 16.75 -15.83 1.58
C SER A 339 18.17 -15.82 1.00
N GLY A 340 18.99 -16.82 1.34
CA GLY A 340 20.32 -17.02 0.76
C GLY A 340 21.38 -15.98 1.14
N PHE A 341 21.14 -15.15 2.16
CA PHE A 341 22.12 -14.26 2.78
C PHE A 341 21.64 -13.77 4.18
N ALA A 342 22.61 -13.46 5.04
CA ALA A 342 22.41 -12.87 6.36
C ALA A 342 22.41 -11.33 6.33
N PHE A 343 21.74 -10.69 7.28
CA PHE A 343 21.74 -9.24 7.44
C PHE A 343 23.01 -8.70 8.11
N ASP A 344 23.64 -9.46 9.03
CA ASP A 344 24.91 -9.12 9.71
C ASP A 344 26.03 -8.71 8.72
N GLU A 345 25.89 -9.19 7.51
CA GLU A 345 26.76 -8.96 6.38
C GLU A 345 26.54 -7.61 5.67
N LEU A 346 25.50 -6.86 6.02
CA LEU A 346 25.02 -5.65 5.33
C LEU A 346 24.90 -4.48 6.32
N SER A 347 26.04 -3.88 6.69
CA SER A 347 26.11 -2.87 7.76
C SER A 347 25.25 -1.61 7.56
N ARG A 348 25.16 -1.07 6.33
CA ARG A 348 24.31 0.09 6.02
C ARG A 348 22.85 -0.32 6.07
N PHE A 349 22.54 -1.51 5.54
CA PHE A 349 21.20 -2.05 5.58
C PHE A 349 20.71 -2.26 7.01
N ASN A 350 21.52 -2.87 7.89
CA ASN A 350 21.21 -3.03 9.31
C ASN A 350 20.94 -1.71 10.01
N PHE A 351 21.79 -0.70 9.75
CA PHE A 351 21.58 0.63 10.30
C PHE A 351 20.26 1.25 9.83
N ALA A 352 19.94 1.15 8.54
CA ALA A 352 18.67 1.64 8.00
C ALA A 352 17.47 0.85 8.56
N MET A 353 17.60 -0.47 8.69
CA MET A 353 16.59 -1.37 9.24
C MET A 353 16.25 -1.01 10.68
N GLN A 354 17.25 -0.80 11.54
CA GLN A 354 17.03 -0.38 12.92
C GLN A 354 16.20 0.92 12.99
N HIS A 355 16.54 1.93 12.16
CA HIS A 355 15.82 3.20 12.15
C HIS A 355 14.39 3.10 11.60
N VAL A 356 14.15 2.23 10.61
CA VAL A 356 12.84 2.10 9.95
C VAL A 356 11.91 1.12 10.67
N ILE A 357 12.45 0.09 11.32
CA ILE A 357 11.66 -0.99 11.92
C ILE A 357 11.59 -0.87 13.45
N ASP A 358 12.70 -0.59 14.13
CA ASP A 358 12.74 -0.64 15.60
C ASP A 358 12.46 0.71 16.26
N GLU A 359 12.89 1.80 15.63
CA GLU A 359 12.75 3.15 16.19
C GLU A 359 11.38 3.76 15.86
N PHE A 360 11.29 4.65 14.86
CA PHE A 360 10.04 5.31 14.49
C PHE A 360 9.45 4.62 13.25
N SER A 361 8.68 3.57 13.52
CA SER A 361 8.22 2.61 12.52
C SER A 361 6.99 3.08 11.73
N PRO A 362 6.66 2.41 10.60
CA PRO A 362 5.39 2.57 9.90
C PRO A 362 4.16 2.57 10.81
N THR A 363 4.10 1.67 11.79
CA THR A 363 2.97 1.56 12.71
C THR A 363 2.95 2.67 13.76
N ASP A 364 4.12 3.13 14.24
CA ASP A 364 4.22 4.30 15.11
C ASP A 364 3.66 5.55 14.43
N TYR A 365 4.05 5.76 13.16
CA TYR A 365 3.51 6.84 12.34
C TYR A 365 1.99 6.73 12.22
N PHE A 366 1.45 5.55 11.89
CA PHE A 366 0.01 5.38 11.75
C PHE A 366 -0.77 5.66 13.05
N LEU A 367 -0.29 5.19 14.20
CA LEU A 367 -0.91 5.46 15.50
C LEU A 367 -0.93 6.96 15.83
N ILE A 368 0.17 7.66 15.53
CA ILE A 368 0.28 9.12 15.74
C ILE A 368 -0.58 9.89 14.74
N TYR A 369 -0.64 9.45 13.49
CA TYR A 369 -1.53 9.98 12.46
C TYR A 369 -2.99 9.87 12.89
N GLU A 370 -3.44 8.71 13.38
CA GLU A 370 -4.78 8.52 13.89
C GLU A 370 -5.08 9.43 15.08
N HIS A 371 -4.13 9.57 16.00
CA HIS A 371 -4.26 10.47 17.14
C HIS A 371 -4.43 11.93 16.68
N PHE A 372 -3.61 12.37 15.74
CA PHE A 372 -3.68 13.71 15.17
C PHE A 372 -5.03 13.96 14.48
N LEU A 373 -5.50 13.04 13.63
CA LEU A 373 -6.80 13.20 12.97
C LEU A 373 -7.99 13.27 13.95
N LYS A 374 -7.88 12.64 15.12
CA LYS A 374 -8.89 12.76 16.19
C LYS A 374 -8.84 14.12 16.91
N GLY A 375 -7.72 14.85 16.83
CA GLY A 375 -7.43 16.03 17.65
C GLY A 375 -7.06 17.32 16.92
N TYR A 376 -6.83 17.31 15.60
CA TYR A 376 -6.20 18.41 14.84
C TYR A 376 -6.91 19.77 14.97
N LYS A 377 -8.21 19.79 15.30
CA LYS A 377 -8.98 21.01 15.55
C LYS A 377 -8.55 21.82 16.77
N LYS A 378 -7.59 21.32 17.54
CA LYS A 378 -6.96 22.01 18.67
C LYS A 378 -5.51 22.38 18.39
N SER A 379 -5.00 22.04 17.22
CA SER A 379 -3.60 22.24 16.87
C SER A 379 -3.32 23.66 16.38
N SER A 380 -2.09 24.14 16.60
CA SER A 380 -1.59 25.37 15.99
C SER A 380 -1.10 25.14 14.54
N LEU A 381 -0.80 26.21 13.80
CA LEU A 381 -0.25 26.09 12.44
C LEU A 381 1.14 25.43 12.44
N GLU A 382 1.96 25.70 13.45
CA GLU A 382 3.29 25.11 13.63
C GLU A 382 3.20 23.60 13.90
N GLU A 383 2.21 23.18 14.69
CA GLU A 383 1.94 21.77 14.91
C GLU A 383 1.48 21.10 13.61
N MET A 384 0.57 21.72 12.85
CA MET A 384 0.16 21.19 11.54
C MET A 384 1.33 21.11 10.55
N ALA A 385 2.16 22.14 10.47
CA ALA A 385 3.37 22.15 9.65
C ALA A 385 4.35 21.03 10.05
N SER A 386 4.46 20.75 11.35
CA SER A 386 5.26 19.64 11.87
C SER A 386 4.69 18.29 11.46
N TYR A 387 3.36 18.12 11.48
CA TYR A 387 2.69 16.91 11.00
C TYR A 387 2.84 16.72 9.48
N PHE A 388 2.73 17.78 8.68
CA PHE A 388 3.02 17.70 7.25
C PHE A 388 4.47 17.32 7.00
N ASN A 389 5.42 17.85 7.75
CA ASN A 389 6.80 17.43 7.60
C ASN A 389 7.02 15.96 8.04
N LEU A 390 6.39 15.54 9.14
CA LEU A 390 6.47 14.17 9.65
C LEU A 390 5.91 13.15 8.65
N SER A 391 4.73 13.45 8.06
CA SER A 391 4.09 12.62 7.02
C SER A 391 4.83 12.62 5.68
N ASN A 392 5.92 13.37 5.59
CA ASN A 392 6.66 13.60 4.37
C ASN A 392 5.83 14.32 3.30
N TRP A 393 5.07 15.33 3.73
CA TRP A 393 4.22 16.21 2.92
C TRP A 393 3.15 15.40 2.18
N ASP A 394 2.37 14.65 2.95
CA ASP A 394 1.34 13.73 2.48
C ASP A 394 0.06 14.45 2.01
N PRO A 395 -0.34 14.30 0.73
CA PRO A 395 -1.61 14.81 0.19
C PRO A 395 -2.85 14.34 0.94
N HIS A 396 -2.89 13.06 1.34
CA HIS A 396 -4.06 12.51 2.01
C HIS A 396 -4.26 13.18 3.37
N LEU A 397 -3.19 13.30 4.16
CA LEU A 397 -3.24 14.01 5.44
C LEU A 397 -3.67 15.47 5.27
N PHE A 398 -3.10 16.16 4.28
CA PHE A 398 -3.46 17.56 3.97
C PHE A 398 -4.94 17.71 3.68
N ASP A 399 -5.49 16.86 2.79
CA ASP A 399 -6.90 16.91 2.41
C ASP A 399 -7.84 16.63 3.60
N GLN A 400 -7.46 15.73 4.52
CA GLN A 400 -8.25 15.42 5.72
C GLN A 400 -8.39 16.63 6.68
N VAL A 401 -7.40 17.53 6.70
CA VAL A 401 -7.39 18.68 7.64
C VAL A 401 -7.64 20.03 6.96
N ASN A 402 -7.66 20.06 5.61
CA ASN A 402 -7.61 21.29 4.81
C ASN A 402 -8.66 22.34 5.20
N THR A 403 -9.91 21.94 5.46
CA THR A 403 -10.97 22.90 5.81
C THR A 403 -10.64 23.71 7.07
N TYR A 404 -10.11 23.06 8.10
CA TYR A 404 -9.71 23.75 9.32
C TYR A 404 -8.36 24.45 9.14
N PHE A 405 -7.40 23.78 8.50
CA PHE A 405 -6.07 24.34 8.21
C PHE A 405 -6.18 25.68 7.49
N THR A 406 -6.98 25.77 6.43
CA THR A 406 -7.17 27.00 5.65
C THR A 406 -7.83 28.10 6.49
N SER A 407 -8.76 27.76 7.39
CA SER A 407 -9.40 28.74 8.30
C SER A 407 -8.45 29.38 9.31
N MET A 408 -7.26 28.81 9.51
CA MET A 408 -6.26 29.33 10.44
C MET A 408 -5.26 30.29 9.77
N ILE A 409 -5.30 30.44 8.45
CA ILE A 409 -4.29 31.19 7.70
C ILE A 409 -4.42 32.71 7.94
N GLU A 410 -5.63 33.25 8.00
CA GLU A 410 -5.86 34.71 8.14
C GLU A 410 -5.21 35.28 9.42
N ASP A 411 -5.36 34.58 10.54
CA ASP A 411 -4.85 34.98 11.86
C ASP A 411 -3.58 34.20 12.27
N GLY A 412 -2.98 33.46 11.33
CA GLY A 412 -1.86 32.57 11.59
C GLY A 412 -0.53 33.28 11.87
N ASP A 413 0.40 32.59 12.52
CA ASP A 413 1.75 33.11 12.70
C ASP A 413 2.45 33.32 11.33
N PRO A 414 2.99 34.51 11.03
CA PRO A 414 3.59 34.80 9.73
C PRO A 414 4.80 33.91 9.37
N GLU A 415 5.59 33.47 10.35
CA GLU A 415 6.73 32.58 10.09
C GLU A 415 6.24 31.17 9.74
N ALA A 416 5.21 30.68 10.44
CA ALA A 416 4.57 29.42 10.13
C ALA A 416 3.95 29.42 8.72
N ILE A 417 3.21 30.49 8.37
CA ILE A 417 2.63 30.67 7.02
C ILE A 417 3.73 30.68 5.97
N MET A 418 4.79 31.46 6.16
CA MET A 418 5.91 31.50 5.21
C MET A 418 6.58 30.13 5.04
N TYR A 419 6.77 29.37 6.12
CA TYR A 419 7.30 28.01 6.05
C TYR A 419 6.38 27.07 5.26
N LEU A 420 5.07 27.15 5.48
CA LEU A 420 4.07 26.36 4.75
C LEU A 420 4.08 26.72 3.26
N SER A 421 4.08 28.02 2.90
CA SER A 421 4.14 28.47 1.51
C SER A 421 5.39 27.99 0.79
N GLN A 422 6.56 27.99 1.45
CA GLN A 422 7.81 27.51 0.84
C GLN A 422 7.83 26.00 0.58
N ASN A 423 6.95 25.23 1.22
CA ASN A 423 7.00 23.77 1.18
C ASN A 423 5.71 23.12 0.62
N MET A 424 4.64 23.87 0.37
CA MET A 424 3.37 23.36 -0.14
C MET A 424 3.52 22.60 -1.48
N SER A 425 4.50 23.00 -2.30
CA SER A 425 4.85 22.30 -3.54
C SER A 425 5.28 20.84 -3.34
N ARG A 426 5.72 20.46 -2.13
CA ARG A 426 6.04 19.07 -1.78
C ARG A 426 4.79 18.19 -1.71
N ILE A 427 3.67 18.73 -1.22
CA ILE A 427 2.38 18.03 -1.26
C ILE A 427 1.96 17.82 -2.71
N ALA A 428 2.01 18.87 -3.53
CA ALA A 428 1.73 18.75 -4.96
C ALA A 428 2.64 17.73 -5.66
N ALA A 429 3.92 17.65 -5.28
CA ALA A 429 4.86 16.68 -5.83
C ALA A 429 4.50 15.22 -5.47
N HIS A 430 3.73 15.00 -4.41
CA HIS A 430 3.21 13.70 -4.00
C HIS A 430 1.77 13.45 -4.48
N PHE A 431 1.12 14.39 -5.15
CA PHE A 431 -0.22 14.17 -5.66
C PHE A 431 -0.26 13.00 -6.66
N TYR A 432 -1.05 11.97 -6.35
CA TYR A 432 -1.31 10.81 -7.20
C TYR A 432 -2.81 10.74 -7.50
N TYR A 433 -3.17 10.82 -8.78
CA TYR A 433 -4.57 10.89 -9.18
C TYR A 433 -5.27 9.53 -9.05
N LEU A 434 -6.31 9.49 -8.22
CA LEU A 434 -7.30 8.41 -8.15
C LEU A 434 -8.66 8.97 -8.58
N PRO A 435 -9.56 8.17 -9.18
CA PRO A 435 -10.88 8.63 -9.60
C PRO A 435 -11.70 9.29 -8.49
N SER A 436 -11.51 8.85 -7.24
CA SER A 436 -12.17 9.38 -6.04
C SER A 436 -11.29 10.26 -5.17
N ALA A 437 -10.07 10.57 -5.62
CA ALA A 437 -9.18 11.42 -4.86
C ALA A 437 -9.86 12.78 -4.62
N SER A 438 -9.62 13.33 -3.43
CA SER A 438 -9.88 14.75 -3.20
C SER A 438 -9.03 15.59 -4.15
N ASP A 439 -9.53 16.76 -4.53
CA ASP A 439 -8.78 17.70 -5.36
C ASP A 439 -7.73 18.44 -4.52
N THR A 440 -6.64 17.73 -4.21
CA THR A 440 -5.51 18.28 -3.43
C THR A 440 -4.94 19.54 -4.08
N LEU A 441 -4.91 19.61 -5.42
CA LEU A 441 -4.36 20.74 -6.14
C LEU A 441 -5.24 21.99 -5.98
N PHE A 442 -6.56 21.82 -6.02
CA PHE A 442 -7.51 22.89 -5.68
C PHE A 442 -7.35 23.33 -4.22
N ASN A 443 -7.15 22.39 -3.28
CA ASN A 443 -6.93 22.73 -1.87
C ASN A 443 -5.62 23.50 -1.65
N ILE A 444 -4.55 23.16 -2.39
CA ILE A 444 -3.30 23.94 -2.41
C ILE A 444 -3.53 25.35 -2.98
N ALA A 445 -4.33 25.46 -4.05
CA ALA A 445 -4.68 26.75 -4.63
C ALA A 445 -5.44 27.64 -3.65
N LEU A 446 -6.39 27.07 -2.88
CA LEU A 446 -7.09 27.79 -1.81
C LEU A 446 -6.11 28.33 -0.76
N PHE A 447 -5.15 27.52 -0.31
CA PHE A 447 -4.12 28.00 0.61
C PHE A 447 -3.36 29.21 0.05
N TYR A 448 -2.92 29.15 -1.22
CA TYR A 448 -2.21 30.27 -1.84
C TYR A 448 -3.09 31.52 -2.02
N GLN A 449 -4.39 31.32 -2.29
CA GLN A 449 -5.36 32.40 -2.36
C GLN A 449 -5.50 33.10 -1.00
N GLU A 450 -5.59 32.36 0.11
CA GLU A 450 -5.70 32.93 1.45
C GLU A 450 -4.45 33.71 1.88
N VAL A 451 -3.25 33.25 1.51
CA VAL A 451 -2.01 34.03 1.76
C VAL A 451 -1.79 35.16 0.74
N SER A 452 -2.76 35.42 -0.14
CA SER A 452 -2.72 36.44 -1.19
C SER A 452 -1.61 36.26 -2.25
N ASP A 453 -1.11 35.03 -2.43
CA ASP A 453 -0.23 34.66 -3.55
C ASP A 453 -1.08 34.17 -4.73
N PHE A 454 -1.72 35.14 -5.38
CA PHE A 454 -2.72 34.86 -6.41
C PHE A 454 -2.15 34.18 -7.65
N ASP A 455 -0.89 34.43 -8.00
CA ASP A 455 -0.25 33.80 -9.17
C ASP A 455 0.00 32.30 -8.94
N GLU A 456 0.49 31.91 -7.76
CA GLU A 456 0.58 30.48 -7.40
C GLU A 456 -0.80 29.85 -7.27
N ALA A 457 -1.78 30.53 -6.67
CA ALA A 457 -3.16 30.03 -6.58
C ALA A 457 -3.74 29.71 -7.97
N ILE A 458 -3.63 30.64 -8.93
CA ILE A 458 -4.05 30.44 -10.32
C ILE A 458 -3.33 29.24 -10.93
N SER A 459 -2.02 29.11 -10.75
CA SER A 459 -1.25 27.98 -11.29
C SER A 459 -1.76 26.63 -10.76
N TYR A 460 -2.11 26.54 -9.48
CA TYR A 460 -2.63 25.29 -8.91
C TYR A 460 -4.08 25.02 -9.30
N TYR A 461 -4.93 26.04 -9.47
CA TYR A 461 -6.26 25.86 -10.04
C TYR A 461 -6.20 25.32 -11.48
N GLU A 462 -5.29 25.84 -12.31
CA GLU A 462 -5.08 25.32 -13.67
C GLU A 462 -4.62 23.86 -13.64
N LYS A 463 -3.73 23.49 -12.71
CA LYS A 463 -3.31 22.08 -12.54
C LYS A 463 -4.48 21.21 -12.07
N SER A 464 -5.30 21.67 -11.12
CA SER A 464 -6.52 20.97 -10.70
C SER A 464 -7.43 20.66 -11.89
N GLN A 465 -7.70 21.66 -12.75
CA GLN A 465 -8.54 21.47 -13.94
C GLN A 465 -7.98 20.45 -14.93
N GLN A 466 -6.66 20.25 -15.00
CA GLN A 466 -6.05 19.22 -15.84
C GLN A 466 -6.42 17.79 -15.41
N TYR A 467 -6.71 17.57 -14.12
CA TYR A 467 -7.05 16.26 -13.57
C TYR A 467 -8.55 16.08 -13.33
N PHE A 468 -9.24 17.11 -12.84
CA PHE A 468 -10.65 17.05 -12.42
C PHE A 468 -11.62 17.74 -13.39
N GLY A 469 -11.09 18.39 -14.43
CA GLY A 469 -11.88 19.15 -15.40
C GLY A 469 -12.24 20.56 -14.93
N GLU A 470 -12.80 21.36 -15.84
CA GLU A 470 -13.32 22.69 -15.50
C GLU A 470 -14.56 22.57 -14.59
N SER A 471 -14.61 23.41 -13.54
CA SER A 471 -15.81 23.61 -12.72
C SER A 471 -16.09 25.10 -12.50
N ASP A 472 -17.36 25.44 -12.32
CA ASP A 472 -17.80 26.80 -11.99
C ASP A 472 -17.13 27.30 -10.70
N ILE A 473 -16.99 26.44 -9.69
CA ILE A 473 -16.32 26.75 -8.42
C ILE A 473 -14.84 27.11 -8.64
N THR A 474 -14.10 26.33 -9.43
CA THR A 474 -12.68 26.61 -9.71
C THR A 474 -12.51 27.90 -10.49
N LEU A 475 -13.33 28.10 -11.53
CA LEU A 475 -13.30 29.32 -12.33
C LEU A 475 -13.67 30.56 -11.52
N PHE A 476 -14.62 30.45 -10.59
CA PHE A 476 -14.97 31.54 -9.69
C PHE A 476 -13.79 31.93 -8.80
N ASN A 477 -13.11 30.97 -8.18
CA ASN A 477 -11.92 31.26 -7.35
C ASN A 477 -10.76 31.84 -8.17
N MET A 478 -10.50 31.31 -9.38
CA MET A 478 -9.53 31.92 -10.30
C MET A 478 -9.91 33.37 -10.64
N ALA A 479 -11.19 33.66 -10.86
CA ALA A 479 -11.66 35.01 -11.11
C ALA A 479 -11.41 35.95 -9.92
N MET A 480 -11.57 35.47 -8.69
CA MET A 480 -11.24 36.24 -7.49
C MET A 480 -9.74 36.56 -7.46
N CYS A 481 -8.88 35.56 -7.69
CA CYS A 481 -7.44 35.74 -7.79
C CYS A 481 -7.06 36.78 -8.86
N TYR A 482 -7.65 36.70 -10.06
CA TYR A 482 -7.44 37.67 -11.13
C TYR A 482 -7.93 39.07 -10.75
N HIS A 483 -9.09 39.18 -10.10
CA HIS A 483 -9.62 40.46 -9.63
C HIS A 483 -8.66 41.14 -8.63
N HIS A 484 -8.20 40.41 -7.62
CA HIS A 484 -7.27 40.92 -6.62
C HIS A 484 -5.88 41.25 -7.20
N SER A 485 -5.52 40.59 -8.31
CA SER A 485 -4.31 40.89 -9.09
C SER A 485 -4.47 42.03 -10.12
N ASN A 486 -5.61 42.74 -10.12
CA ASN A 486 -5.97 43.79 -11.10
C ASN A 486 -6.03 43.31 -12.57
N ARG A 487 -6.26 42.00 -12.79
CA ARG A 487 -6.37 41.34 -14.09
C ARG A 487 -7.84 41.20 -14.48
N LYS A 488 -8.49 42.35 -14.71
CA LYS A 488 -9.95 42.46 -14.91
C LYS A 488 -10.47 41.64 -16.09
N ALA A 489 -9.74 41.60 -17.20
CA ALA A 489 -10.19 40.90 -18.41
C ALA A 489 -10.27 39.39 -18.18
N GLU A 490 -9.24 38.82 -17.54
CA GLU A 490 -9.19 37.41 -17.17
C GLU A 490 -10.26 37.06 -16.13
N ALA A 491 -10.46 37.92 -15.11
CA ALA A 491 -11.51 37.73 -14.12
C ALA A 491 -12.91 37.63 -14.77
N LEU A 492 -13.25 38.55 -15.68
CA LEU A 492 -14.53 38.52 -16.39
C LEU A 492 -14.65 37.31 -17.32
N SER A 493 -13.56 36.88 -17.95
CA SER A 493 -13.54 35.66 -18.78
C SER A 493 -13.85 34.42 -17.94
N CYS A 494 -13.22 34.28 -16.78
CA CYS A 494 -13.48 33.17 -15.86
C CYS A 494 -14.92 33.19 -15.32
N LEU A 495 -15.44 34.34 -14.91
CA LEU A 495 -16.83 34.46 -14.43
C LEU A 495 -17.87 34.15 -15.52
N ALA A 496 -17.64 34.63 -16.74
CA ALA A 496 -18.52 34.30 -17.88
C ALA A 496 -18.54 32.79 -18.13
N ARG A 497 -17.36 32.14 -18.11
CA ARG A 497 -17.26 30.69 -18.27
C ARG A 497 -17.88 29.92 -17.10
N ALA A 498 -17.71 30.39 -15.87
CA ALA A 498 -18.36 29.80 -14.69
C ALA A 498 -19.90 29.85 -14.82
N LEU A 499 -20.45 30.97 -15.30
CA LEU A 499 -21.88 31.13 -15.53
C LEU A 499 -22.42 30.26 -16.68
N GLU A 500 -21.60 29.97 -17.70
CA GLU A 500 -21.94 28.99 -18.74
C GLU A 500 -22.06 27.58 -18.18
N LEU A 501 -21.18 27.19 -17.25
CA LEU A 501 -21.21 25.89 -16.60
C LEU A 501 -22.36 25.78 -15.58
N ASN A 502 -22.61 26.85 -14.82
CA ASN A 502 -23.68 26.93 -13.84
C ASN A 502 -24.47 28.23 -13.98
N SER A 503 -25.51 28.17 -14.83
CA SER A 503 -26.40 29.30 -15.06
C SER A 503 -27.24 29.71 -13.84
N SER A 504 -27.19 28.99 -12.71
CA SER A 504 -27.94 29.35 -11.49
C SER A 504 -27.08 30.01 -10.41
N ALA A 505 -25.78 30.23 -10.66
CA ALA A 505 -24.86 30.86 -9.73
C ALA A 505 -25.11 32.38 -9.63
N ASP A 506 -25.96 32.80 -8.68
CA ASP A 506 -26.31 34.21 -8.45
C ASP A 506 -25.10 35.04 -7.97
N ASP A 507 -24.21 34.43 -7.19
CA ASP A 507 -22.93 34.97 -6.74
C ASP A 507 -22.00 35.31 -7.91
N VAL A 508 -21.91 34.45 -8.93
CA VAL A 508 -21.12 34.71 -10.14
C VAL A 508 -21.65 35.95 -10.88
N ARG A 509 -22.98 36.11 -10.99
CA ARG A 509 -23.58 37.29 -11.65
C ARG A 509 -23.29 38.58 -10.90
N GLU A 510 -23.42 38.55 -9.57
CA GLU A 510 -23.11 39.70 -8.72
C GLU A 510 -21.64 40.12 -8.90
N TRP A 511 -20.72 39.16 -8.93
CA TRP A 511 -19.32 39.44 -9.17
C TRP A 511 -19.01 39.96 -10.57
N ILE A 512 -19.70 39.52 -11.62
CA ILE A 512 -19.58 40.12 -12.97
C ILE A 512 -19.90 41.61 -12.91
N ASP A 513 -20.98 41.99 -12.23
CA ASP A 513 -21.37 43.39 -12.07
C ASP A 513 -20.34 44.20 -11.28
N ILE A 514 -19.80 43.63 -10.19
CA ILE A 514 -18.78 44.27 -9.34
C ILE A 514 -17.49 44.51 -10.15
N VAL A 515 -16.98 43.46 -10.80
CA VAL A 515 -15.73 43.52 -11.59
C VAL A 515 -15.90 44.42 -12.80
N SER A 516 -17.08 44.47 -13.42
CA SER A 516 -17.34 45.34 -14.57
C SER A 516 -17.34 46.82 -14.23
N LYS A 517 -17.75 47.20 -13.00
CA LYS A 517 -17.89 48.60 -12.55
C LYS A 517 -16.60 49.23 -12.02
N LYS A 518 -15.66 48.44 -11.50
CA LYS A 518 -14.30 48.88 -11.12
C LYS A 518 -13.38 48.86 -12.33
#